data_AF-A0A546X0X5-F1
#
_entry.id   AF-A0A546X0X5-F1
#
_cell.length_a   1.000
_cell.length_b   1.000
_cell.length_c   1.000
_cell.angle_alpha   90.00
_cell.angle_beta   90.00
_cell.angle_gamma   90.00
#
_symmetry.space_group_name_H-M   'P 1'
#
loop_
_entity.id
_entity.type
_entity.pdbx_description
1 polymer ?
#
loop_
_entity_poly.entity_id
_entity_poly.type
_entity_poly.pdbx_seq_one_letter_code
_entity_poly.pdbx_strand_id
1 'polypeptide(L)'
;MVRKSIEERLAQIEAQRKTLKARLGKQERKDDTRRKVLLGALVLHRLGEDRDGEFSKRLGEWLRRELPGFLTRDADKELFADLLKASTEDSQA
;
A
#
# COMPACT_ATOMS: atom_id res chain seq x y z
N MET A 1 39.81 -37.06 -0.72
CA MET A 1 38.76 -36.02 -0.80
C MET A 1 37.89 -36.10 0.44
N VAL A 2 37.96 -35.10 1.31
CA VAL A 2 37.28 -35.09 2.60
C VAL A 2 35.78 -34.95 2.35
N ARG A 3 34.99 -35.97 2.70
CA ARG A 3 33.53 -35.84 2.74
C ARG A 3 33.24 -34.83 3.85
N LYS A 4 32.73 -33.63 3.52
CA LYS A 4 32.17 -32.70 4.51
C LYS A 4 31.30 -33.47 5.50
N SER A 5 31.42 -33.20 6.78
CA SER A 5 30.61 -33.87 7.80
C SER A 5 29.13 -33.58 7.51
N ILE A 6 28.25 -34.48 7.96
CA ILE A 6 26.80 -34.29 7.79
C ILE A 6 26.36 -32.97 8.42
N GLU A 7 26.99 -32.57 9.53
CA GLU A 7 26.74 -31.29 10.21
C GLU A 7 27.12 -30.07 9.35
N GLU A 8 28.28 -30.09 8.69
CA GLU A 8 28.68 -29.00 7.79
C GLU A 8 27.73 -28.85 6.60
N ARG A 9 27.22 -29.97 6.08
CA ARG A 9 26.21 -29.97 5.01
C ARG A 9 24.87 -29.44 5.52
N LEU A 10 24.46 -29.83 6.73
CA LEU A 10 23.24 -29.33 7.36
C LEU A 10 23.31 -27.81 7.55
N ALA A 11 24.42 -27.32 8.11
CA ALA A 11 24.66 -25.89 8.32
C ALA A 11 24.65 -25.11 6.99
N GLN A 12 25.24 -25.68 5.93
CA GLN A 12 25.23 -25.06 4.61
C GLN A 12 23.81 -24.95 4.03
N ILE A 13 22.99 -25.99 4.17
CA ILE A 13 21.59 -25.99 3.71
C ILE A 13 20.74 -25.00 4.52
N GLU A 14 20.93 -24.94 5.84
CA GLU A 14 20.22 -23.97 6.69
C GLU A 14 20.57 -22.52 6.34
N ALA A 15 21.85 -22.23 6.09
CA ALA A 15 22.30 -20.91 5.66
C ALA A 15 21.68 -20.52 4.29
N GLN A 16 21.61 -21.46 3.35
CA GLN A 16 20.94 -21.26 2.06
C GLN A 16 19.44 -21.02 2.24
N ARG A 17 18.75 -21.81 3.08
CA ARG A 17 17.33 -21.63 3.39
C ARG A 17 17.05 -20.26 4.00
N LYS A 18 17.87 -19.83 4.97
CA LYS A 18 17.74 -18.50 5.61
C LYS A 18 17.87 -17.38 4.57
N THR A 19 18.84 -17.51 3.67
CA THR A 19 19.06 -16.53 2.59
C THR A 19 17.87 -16.46 1.63
N LEU A 20 17.35 -17.61 1.19
CA LEU A 20 16.19 -17.66 0.29
C LEU A 20 14.94 -17.09 0.97
N LYS A 21 14.70 -17.41 2.24
CA LYS A 21 13.57 -16.86 3.02
C LYS A 21 13.67 -15.33 3.16
N ALA A 22 14.87 -14.80 3.43
CA ALA A 22 15.09 -13.37 3.49
C ALA A 22 14.83 -12.67 2.14
N ARG A 23 15.22 -13.30 1.03
CA ARG A 23 14.93 -12.79 -0.32
C ARG A 23 13.43 -12.80 -0.62
N LEU A 24 12.73 -13.89 -0.27
CA LEU A 24 11.28 -13.99 -0.42
C LEU A 24 10.57 -12.88 0.36
N GLY A 25 10.89 -12.69 1.64
CA GLY A 25 10.29 -11.62 2.45
C GLY A 25 10.65 -10.20 1.99
N LYS A 26 11.73 -10.03 1.22
CA LYS A 26 12.03 -8.75 0.54
C LYS A 26 11.12 -8.57 -0.68
N GLN A 27 10.87 -9.62 -1.44
CA GLN A 27 10.00 -9.60 -2.60
C GLN A 27 8.54 -9.36 -2.20
N GLU A 28 8.05 -10.06 -1.18
CA GLU A 28 6.69 -9.88 -0.65
C GLU A 28 6.42 -8.43 -0.22
N ARG A 29 7.38 -7.80 0.48
CA ARG A 29 7.25 -6.38 0.86
C ARG A 29 7.26 -5.43 -0.34
N LYS A 30 8.05 -5.73 -1.38
CA LYS A 30 8.04 -4.96 -2.63
C LYS A 30 6.69 -5.08 -3.34
N ASP A 31 6.16 -6.29 -3.43
CA ASP A 31 4.89 -6.56 -4.10
C ASP A 31 3.71 -5.97 -3.31
N ASP A 32 3.72 -6.04 -1.98
CA ASP A 32 2.75 -5.38 -1.12
C ASP A 32 2.77 -3.86 -1.28
N THR A 33 3.97 -3.25 -1.29
CA THR A 33 4.13 -1.81 -1.55
C THR A 33 3.57 -1.45 -2.92
N ARG A 34 3.92 -2.22 -3.96
CA ARG A 34 3.44 -1.98 -5.33
C ARG A 34 1.93 -2.12 -5.43
N ARG A 35 1.34 -3.12 -4.79
CA ARG A 35 -0.12 -3.32 -4.74
C ARG A 35 -0.83 -2.13 -4.11
N LYS A 36 -0.33 -1.64 -2.97
CA LYS A 36 -0.89 -0.47 -2.27
C LYS A 36 -0.81 0.79 -3.13
N VAL A 37 0.33 1.02 -3.78
CA VAL A 37 0.52 2.18 -4.67
C VAL A 37 -0.41 2.10 -5.89
N LEU A 38 -0.49 0.95 -6.56
CA LEU A 38 -1.37 0.79 -7.73
C LEU A 38 -2.85 0.96 -7.38
N LEU A 39 -3.28 0.42 -6.24
CA LEU A 39 -4.65 0.61 -5.77
C LEU A 39 -4.94 2.09 -5.49
N GLY A 40 -4.03 2.79 -4.82
CA GLY A 40 -4.16 4.23 -4.58
C GLY A 40 -4.22 5.03 -5.87
N ALA A 41 -3.34 4.75 -6.83
CA ALA A 41 -3.32 5.42 -8.13
C ALA A 41 -4.63 5.21 -8.91
N LEU A 42 -5.20 4.00 -8.87
CA LEU A 42 -6.49 3.72 -9.48
C LEU A 42 -7.63 4.54 -8.86
N VAL A 43 -7.66 4.63 -7.53
CA VAL A 43 -8.67 5.42 -6.80
C VAL A 43 -8.56 6.90 -7.17
N LEU A 44 -7.35 7.46 -7.18
CA LEU A 44 -7.11 8.85 -7.57
C LEU A 44 -7.52 9.12 -9.02
N HIS A 45 -7.15 8.22 -9.94
CA HIS A 45 -7.56 8.31 -11.34
C HIS A 45 -9.08 8.30 -11.50
N ARG A 46 -9.77 7.44 -10.73
CA ARG A 46 -11.22 7.33 -10.76
C ARG A 46 -11.92 8.57 -10.22
N LEU A 47 -11.35 9.24 -9.20
CA LEU A 47 -11.85 10.51 -8.70
C LEU A 47 -11.66 11.66 -9.70
N GLY A 48 -10.60 11.62 -10.51
CA GLY A 48 -10.30 12.66 -11.51
C GLY A 48 -10.98 12.47 -12.87
N GLU A 49 -11.39 11.25 -13.23
CA GLU A 49 -12.14 11.00 -14.47
C GLU A 49 -13.65 11.16 -14.24
N ASP A 50 -14.24 12.20 -14.84
CA ASP A 50 -15.69 12.50 -14.88
C ASP A 50 -16.57 11.44 -15.57
N ARG A 51 -16.01 10.30 -15.98
CA ARG A 51 -16.73 9.28 -16.76
C ARG A 51 -17.90 8.65 -16.00
N ASP A 52 -17.84 8.60 -14.66
CA ASP A 52 -18.89 8.05 -13.80
C ASP A 52 -19.12 8.96 -12.59
N GLY A 53 -19.65 10.16 -12.84
CA GLY A 53 -19.82 11.21 -11.84
C GLY A 53 -20.51 10.76 -10.54
N GLU A 54 -21.50 9.87 -10.58
CA GLU A 54 -22.16 9.37 -9.36
C GLU A 54 -21.25 8.45 -8.53
N PHE A 55 -20.54 7.52 -9.18
CA PHE A 55 -19.63 6.60 -8.49
C PHE A 55 -18.44 7.36 -7.90
N SER A 56 -17.85 8.29 -8.66
CA SER A 56 -16.72 9.10 -8.20
C SER A 56 -17.12 10.02 -7.04
N LYS A 57 -18.33 10.59 -7.06
CA LYS A 57 -18.89 11.34 -5.91
C LYS A 57 -19.05 10.46 -4.67
N ARG A 58 -19.72 9.31 -4.79
CA ARG A 58 -19.92 8.36 -3.67
C ARG A 58 -18.59 7.85 -3.11
N LEU A 59 -17.61 7.57 -3.96
CA LEU A 59 -16.28 7.15 -3.56
C LEU A 59 -15.54 8.27 -2.81
N GLY A 60 -15.63 9.50 -3.30
CA GLY A 60 -15.07 10.68 -2.64
C GLY A 60 -15.68 10.91 -1.25
N GLU A 61 -17.01 10.88 -1.13
CA GLU A 61 -17.69 10.97 0.16
C GLU A 61 -17.28 9.87 1.14
N TRP A 62 -17.21 8.63 0.65
CA TRP A 62 -16.75 7.50 1.46
C TRP A 62 -15.31 7.70 1.94
N LEU A 63 -14.40 8.11 1.07
CA LEU A 63 -13.01 8.39 1.44
C LEU A 63 -12.90 9.51 2.47
N ARG A 64 -13.68 10.58 2.34
CA ARG A 64 -13.67 11.68 3.32
C ARG A 64 -14.15 11.25 4.71
N ARG A 65 -15.04 10.26 4.80
CA ARG A 65 -15.48 9.71 6.09
C ARG A 65 -14.48 8.73 6.69
N GLU A 66 -13.92 7.84 5.88
CA GLU A 66 -13.07 6.75 6.38
C GLU A 66 -11.59 7.15 6.54
N LEU A 67 -11.04 8.01 5.65
CA LEU A 67 -9.63 8.41 5.70
C LEU A 67 -9.23 9.10 7.02
N PRO A 68 -10.01 10.01 7.62
CA PRO A 68 -9.66 10.60 8.91
C PRO A 68 -9.56 9.58 10.06
N GLY A 69 -10.32 8.48 9.99
CA GLY A 69 -10.24 7.37 10.95
C GLY A 69 -9.10 6.40 10.65
N PHE A 70 -8.70 6.27 9.37
CA PHE A 70 -7.59 5.42 8.95
C PHE A 70 -6.22 6.09 9.13
N LEU A 71 -6.14 7.40 8.91
CA LEU A 71 -4.91 8.20 9.03
C LEU A 71 -4.69 8.59 10.48
N THR A 72 -3.74 7.90 11.13
CA THR A 72 -3.43 8.11 12.54
C THR A 72 -2.48 9.28 12.79
N ARG A 73 -1.72 9.72 11.77
CA ARG A 73 -0.73 10.80 11.88
C ARG A 73 -1.22 12.04 11.16
N ASP A 74 -1.04 13.20 11.79
CA ASP A 74 -1.49 14.46 11.21
C ASP A 74 -0.71 14.85 9.94
N ALA A 75 0.58 14.52 9.87
CA ALA A 75 1.37 14.67 8.64
C ALA A 75 0.80 13.85 7.46
N ASP A 76 0.23 12.67 7.72
CA ASP A 76 -0.40 11.87 6.67
C ASP A 76 -1.74 12.49 6.26
N LYS A 77 -2.50 13.09 7.20
CA LYS A 77 -3.75 13.81 6.89
C LYS A 77 -3.51 15.04 6.01
N GLU A 78 -2.41 15.76 6.21
CA GLU A 78 -2.04 16.91 5.37
C GLU A 78 -1.83 16.51 3.91
N LEU A 79 -1.31 15.31 3.63
CA LEU A 79 -1.12 14.80 2.27
C LEU A 79 -2.43 14.55 1.51
N PHE A 80 -3.55 14.39 2.22
CA PHE A 80 -4.88 14.19 1.63
C PHE A 80 -5.80 15.40 1.85
N ALA A 81 -5.26 16.56 2.26
CA ALA A 81 -6.06 17.73 2.60
C ALA A 81 -6.88 18.26 1.42
N ASP A 82 -6.38 18.13 0.19
CA ASP A 82 -7.08 18.43 -1.06
C ASP A 82 -8.34 17.56 -1.23
N LEU A 83 -8.22 16.26 -1.01
CA LEU A 83 -9.33 15.32 -1.07
C LEU A 83 -10.35 15.56 0.06
N LEU A 84 -9.87 15.89 1.26
CA LEU A 84 -10.69 16.13 2.44
C LEU A 84 -11.42 17.49 2.41
N LYS A 85 -10.81 18.54 1.84
CA LYS A 85 -11.38 19.90 1.83
C LYS A 85 -12.43 20.12 0.74
N ALA A 86 -12.39 19.37 -0.35
CA ALA A 86 -13.27 19.54 -1.51
C ALA A 86 -14.78 19.47 -1.21
N SER A 87 -15.21 18.99 -0.03
CA SER A 87 -16.63 19.03 0.37
C SER A 87 -17.09 20.34 1.02
N THR A 88 -16.17 21.26 1.35
CA THR A 88 -16.54 22.51 2.05
C THR A 88 -17.05 23.58 1.09
N GLU A 89 -16.61 23.54 -0.17
CA GLU A 89 -17.04 24.49 -1.21
C GLU A 89 -18.39 24.11 -1.85
N ASP A 90 -18.74 22.82 -1.89
CA ASP A 90 -20.01 22.32 -2.46
C ASP A 90 -21.25 22.57 -1.57
N SER A 91 -21.08 23.07 -0.33
CA SER A 91 -22.20 23.37 0.59
C SER A 91 -22.57 24.86 0.68
N GLN A 92 -22.01 25.73 -0.18
CA GLN A 92 -22.32 27.18 -0.20
C GLN A 92 -22.79 27.73 -1.56
N ALA A 93 -23.21 26.89 -2.51
CA ALA A 93 -23.79 27.32 -3.79
C ALA A 93 -25.26 26.90 -3.93
#